data_AF-A0A7C7V356-F1
#
_entry.id   AF-A0A7C7V356-F1
#
_cell.length_a   1.000
_cell.length_b   1.000
_cell.length_c   1.000
_cell.angle_alpha   90.00
_cell.angle_beta   90.00
_cell.angle_gamma   90.00
#
_symmetry.space_group_name_H-M   'P 1'
#
loop_
_entity.id
_entity.type
_entity.pdbx_description
1 polymer ?
#
loop_
_entity_poly.entity_id
_entity_poly.type
_entity_poly.pdbx_seq_one_letter_code
_entity_poly.pdbx_strand_id
1 'polypeptide(L)'
;AMPPEVIERAINRVKWSDKEMVVEQNLGAIEADVLSFYLMCQGAASVSFPYSREVRLISNMTRNTIRYRMYDLFKRGGEGLCMKAVRRSIKLVELENNDGTKLENLEVPKEDLYKLRDQGLEKDGVDIVDDRILPQYLPKYAVRWVDLSPLLRHGRIELTKLYLVKGWAVLTLRDLWDFYANFISVKTEDYIQSVYERILDSGTPPKVFVEVGKRISSLLPREPEYVERFARLPSRRLRSEFFPPCVNRAINGVGAGLRNYAITMMLTSFLSYARIAPPPSTTRMGDVVDDISVVREEIVPVIFEAAERCNPPLFKDQPQEKASIFYHMGFGMTTEPRIGDSGKSKWYRPPNCTKIQMSVPQLCNPDEFCRRIKNPLTYYFRKMSEHAKTGGGSG
;
A
#
# COMPACT_ATOMS: atom_id res chain seq x y z
N ALA A 1 -17.00 2.71 -30.69
CA ALA A 1 -16.55 3.62 -29.60
C ALA A 1 -17.15 3.14 -28.29
N MET A 2 -16.47 3.33 -27.15
CA MET A 2 -17.00 2.90 -25.86
C MET A 2 -18.24 3.75 -25.49
N PRO A 3 -19.35 3.16 -24.99
CA PRO A 3 -20.52 3.94 -24.60
C PRO A 3 -20.20 4.98 -23.52
N PRO A 4 -20.71 6.23 -23.59
CA PRO A 4 -20.44 7.26 -22.58
C PRO A 4 -20.81 6.84 -21.16
N GLU A 5 -21.90 6.08 -21.01
CA GLU A 5 -22.33 5.55 -19.72
C GLU A 5 -21.26 4.64 -19.09
N VAL A 6 -20.60 3.79 -19.88
CA VAL A 6 -19.53 2.89 -19.40
C VAL A 6 -18.31 3.69 -18.94
N ILE A 7 -17.98 4.79 -19.64
CA ILE A 7 -16.88 5.70 -19.29
C ILE A 7 -17.16 6.38 -17.95
N GLU A 8 -18.32 7.01 -17.80
CA GLU A 8 -18.71 7.66 -16.54
C GLU A 8 -18.80 6.66 -15.39
N ARG A 9 -19.36 5.47 -15.65
CA ARG A 9 -19.43 4.40 -14.67
C ARG A 9 -18.03 4.01 -14.20
N ALA A 10 -17.08 3.80 -15.13
CA ALA A 10 -15.69 3.42 -14.82
C ALA A 10 -15.00 4.43 -13.89
N ILE A 11 -15.23 5.72 -14.13
CA ILE A 11 -14.64 6.81 -13.34
C ILE A 11 -15.30 6.90 -11.96
N ASN A 12 -16.62 6.74 -11.89
CA ASN A 12 -17.36 6.87 -10.65
C ASN A 12 -17.23 5.64 -9.72
N ARG A 13 -16.74 4.49 -10.21
CA ARG A 13 -16.49 3.29 -9.37
C ARG A 13 -15.65 3.59 -8.13
N VAL A 14 -14.69 4.51 -8.24
CA VAL A 14 -13.81 4.86 -7.11
C VAL A 14 -14.49 5.72 -6.04
N LYS A 15 -15.71 6.20 -6.31
CA LYS A 15 -16.55 7.01 -5.41
C LYS A 15 -17.76 6.27 -4.87
N TRP A 16 -18.07 5.10 -5.40
CA TRP A 16 -19.30 4.38 -5.04
C TRP A 16 -19.41 4.15 -3.54
N SER A 17 -20.64 4.29 -3.08
CA SER A 17 -21.08 4.01 -1.73
C SER A 17 -22.31 3.11 -1.75
N ASP A 18 -22.32 2.11 -0.88
CA ASP A 18 -23.45 1.19 -0.61
C ASP A 18 -24.30 0.84 -1.85
N LYS A 19 -25.48 1.48 -1.99
CA LYS A 19 -26.45 1.16 -3.05
C LYS A 19 -25.89 1.32 -4.47
N GLU A 20 -24.97 2.26 -4.69
CA GLU A 20 -24.33 2.48 -5.99
C GLU A 20 -23.46 1.29 -6.42
N MET A 21 -23.04 0.46 -5.47
CA MET A 21 -22.26 -0.74 -5.74
C MET A 21 -23.12 -1.88 -6.31
N VAL A 22 -24.44 -1.85 -6.15
CA VAL A 22 -25.35 -2.92 -6.61
C VAL A 22 -25.59 -2.82 -8.10
N VAL A 23 -25.69 -3.98 -8.76
CA VAL A 23 -26.00 -4.07 -10.20
C VAL A 23 -27.35 -4.75 -10.35
N GLU A 24 -28.19 -4.19 -11.22
CA GLU A 24 -29.45 -4.81 -11.58
C GLU A 24 -29.21 -6.16 -12.29
N GLN A 25 -30.08 -7.13 -12.04
CA GLN A 25 -29.96 -8.49 -12.59
C GLN A 25 -30.47 -8.56 -14.05
N ASN A 26 -30.00 -7.66 -14.90
CA ASN A 26 -30.23 -7.70 -16.33
C ASN A 26 -28.90 -7.68 -17.10
N LEU A 27 -28.89 -8.28 -18.30
CA LEU A 27 -27.66 -8.47 -19.07
C LEU A 27 -26.95 -7.15 -19.39
N GLY A 28 -27.70 -6.11 -19.77
CA GLY A 28 -27.12 -4.81 -20.11
C GLY A 28 -26.41 -4.15 -18.93
N ALA A 29 -27.02 -4.15 -17.75
CA ALA A 29 -26.41 -3.60 -16.53
C ALA A 29 -25.16 -4.39 -16.09
N ILE A 30 -25.20 -5.73 -16.22
CA ILE A 30 -24.07 -6.61 -15.91
C ILE A 30 -22.91 -6.35 -16.89
N GLU A 31 -23.19 -6.28 -18.19
CA GLU A 31 -22.18 -6.02 -19.22
C GLU A 31 -21.54 -4.63 -19.01
N ALA A 32 -22.35 -3.60 -18.79
CA ALA A 32 -21.85 -2.26 -18.48
C ALA A 32 -20.98 -2.24 -17.22
N ASP A 33 -21.33 -2.99 -16.18
CA ASP A 33 -20.52 -3.11 -14.96
C ASP A 33 -19.15 -3.76 -15.24
N VAL A 34 -19.13 -4.86 -15.97
CA VAL A 34 -17.89 -5.58 -16.33
C VAL A 34 -17.00 -4.72 -17.22
N LEU A 35 -17.55 -4.10 -18.26
CA LEU A 35 -16.80 -3.21 -19.15
C LEU A 35 -16.23 -2.01 -18.39
N SER A 36 -17.02 -1.41 -17.49
CA SER A 36 -16.56 -0.27 -16.68
C SER A 36 -15.42 -0.64 -15.74
N PHE A 37 -15.43 -1.86 -15.18
CA PHE A 37 -14.34 -2.37 -14.34
C PHE A 37 -13.04 -2.49 -15.14
N TYR A 38 -13.08 -3.15 -16.31
CA TYR A 38 -11.88 -3.32 -17.12
C TYR A 38 -11.36 -1.99 -17.67
N LEU A 39 -12.25 -1.08 -18.07
CA LEU A 39 -11.89 0.26 -18.52
C LEU A 39 -11.22 1.08 -17.41
N MET A 40 -11.71 0.99 -16.16
CA MET A 40 -11.07 1.63 -15.00
C MET A 40 -9.64 1.10 -14.79
N CYS A 41 -9.45 -0.22 -14.84
CA CYS A 41 -8.14 -0.86 -14.69
C CYS A 41 -7.16 -0.47 -15.82
N GLN A 42 -7.62 -0.50 -17.07
CA GLN A 42 -6.84 -0.11 -18.24
C GLN A 42 -6.49 1.38 -18.22
N GLY A 43 -7.43 2.23 -17.76
CA GLY A 43 -7.19 3.65 -17.58
C GLY A 43 -6.09 3.92 -16.56
N ALA A 44 -6.14 3.27 -15.40
CA ALA A 44 -5.09 3.38 -14.39
C ALA A 44 -3.73 2.90 -14.89
N ALA A 45 -3.68 1.74 -15.55
CA ALA A 45 -2.45 1.21 -16.15
C ALA A 45 -1.84 2.17 -17.20
N SER A 46 -2.65 2.99 -17.86
CA SER A 46 -2.20 3.90 -18.92
C SER A 46 -1.53 5.17 -18.40
N VAL A 47 -1.76 5.54 -17.13
CA VAL A 47 -1.30 6.82 -16.56
C VAL A 47 -0.54 6.68 -15.25
N SER A 48 -0.54 5.48 -14.65
CA SER A 48 0.04 5.23 -13.34
C SER A 48 0.86 3.95 -13.35
N PHE A 49 1.98 3.97 -12.62
CA PHE A 49 2.80 2.79 -12.40
C PHE A 49 2.07 1.80 -11.46
N PRO A 50 2.40 0.50 -11.54
CA PRO A 50 1.87 -0.48 -10.60
C PRO A 50 2.24 -0.13 -9.16
N TYR A 51 1.36 -0.41 -8.19
CA TYR A 51 1.52 -0.02 -6.77
C TYR A 51 1.38 1.48 -6.44
N SER A 52 1.05 2.32 -7.43
CA SER A 52 0.69 3.74 -7.24
C SER A 52 -0.56 3.92 -6.36
N ARG A 53 -0.87 5.18 -6.02
CA ARG A 53 -2.04 5.50 -5.18
C ARG A 53 -3.34 5.19 -5.91
N GLU A 54 -3.36 5.40 -7.22
CA GLU A 54 -4.46 5.09 -8.12
C GLU A 54 -4.78 3.60 -8.08
N VAL A 55 -3.76 2.76 -8.26
CA VAL A 55 -3.91 1.30 -8.22
C VAL A 55 -4.40 0.84 -6.86
N ARG A 56 -3.88 1.42 -5.77
CA ARG A 56 -4.36 1.11 -4.41
C ARG A 56 -5.80 1.56 -4.19
N LEU A 57 -6.19 2.74 -4.68
CA LEU A 57 -7.56 3.24 -4.59
C LEU A 57 -8.50 2.28 -5.32
N ILE A 58 -8.19 1.95 -6.58
CA ILE A 58 -8.99 1.04 -7.41
C ILE A 58 -9.11 -0.34 -6.76
N SER A 59 -7.99 -0.88 -6.28
CA SER A 59 -7.95 -2.16 -5.57
C SER A 59 -8.83 -2.15 -4.32
N ASN A 60 -8.72 -1.11 -3.48
CA ASN A 60 -9.52 -0.98 -2.26
C ASN A 60 -11.01 -0.75 -2.55
N MET A 61 -11.34 0.06 -3.57
CA MET A 61 -12.74 0.31 -3.94
C MET A 61 -13.38 -0.91 -4.59
N THR A 62 -12.61 -1.68 -5.37
CA THR A 62 -13.05 -2.98 -5.90
C THR A 62 -13.32 -3.95 -4.75
N ARG A 63 -12.41 -4.04 -3.77
CA ARG A 63 -12.63 -4.83 -2.55
C ARG A 63 -13.95 -4.45 -1.86
N ASN A 64 -14.16 -3.16 -1.60
CA ASN A 64 -15.35 -2.68 -0.92
C ASN A 64 -16.63 -3.00 -1.71
N THR A 65 -16.58 -2.82 -3.05
CA THR A 65 -17.67 -3.17 -3.97
C THR A 65 -18.03 -4.65 -3.90
N ILE A 66 -17.04 -5.53 -4.01
CA ILE A 66 -17.27 -6.98 -3.95
C ILE A 66 -17.80 -7.38 -2.58
N ARG A 67 -17.23 -6.86 -1.50
CA ARG A 67 -17.68 -7.15 -0.13
C ARG A 67 -19.14 -6.75 0.07
N TYR A 68 -19.52 -5.54 -0.35
CA TYR A 68 -20.91 -5.06 -0.23
C TYR A 68 -21.87 -5.90 -1.09
N ARG A 69 -21.50 -6.23 -2.32
CA ARG A 69 -22.31 -7.09 -3.20
C ARG A 69 -22.55 -8.47 -2.60
N MET A 70 -21.53 -9.07 -1.97
CA MET A 70 -21.69 -10.36 -1.29
C MET A 70 -22.66 -10.25 -0.12
N TYR A 71 -22.53 -9.20 0.69
CA TYR A 71 -23.45 -8.92 1.79
C TYR A 71 -24.90 -8.72 1.29
N ASP A 72 -25.12 -7.87 0.29
CA ASP A 72 -26.46 -7.60 -0.26
C ASP A 72 -27.08 -8.86 -0.88
N LEU A 73 -26.32 -9.63 -1.66
CA LEU A 73 -26.78 -10.91 -2.20
C LEU A 73 -27.15 -11.89 -1.09
N PHE A 74 -26.31 -12.00 -0.06
CA PHE A 74 -26.60 -12.87 1.07
C PHE A 74 -27.89 -12.48 1.79
N LYS A 75 -28.07 -11.18 2.06
CA LYS A 75 -29.28 -10.63 2.67
C LYS A 75 -30.55 -10.93 1.87
N ARG A 76 -30.43 -11.03 0.54
CA ARG A 76 -31.55 -11.36 -0.38
C ARG A 76 -31.73 -12.87 -0.62
N GLY A 77 -31.03 -13.73 0.12
CA GLY A 77 -31.10 -15.19 -0.05
C GLY A 77 -30.27 -15.75 -1.20
N GLY A 78 -29.37 -14.95 -1.78
CA GLY A 78 -28.47 -15.32 -2.88
C GLY A 78 -27.19 -16.07 -2.45
N GLU A 79 -27.16 -16.71 -1.29
CA GLU A 79 -25.97 -17.39 -0.75
C GLU A 79 -25.35 -18.38 -1.74
N GLY A 80 -26.19 -19.18 -2.43
CA GLY A 80 -25.72 -20.18 -3.38
C GLY A 80 -24.91 -19.58 -4.53
N LEU A 81 -25.26 -18.38 -5.00
CA LEU A 81 -24.52 -17.69 -6.05
C LEU A 81 -23.16 -17.20 -5.53
N CYS A 82 -23.13 -16.61 -4.33
CA CYS A 82 -21.90 -16.19 -3.67
C CYS A 82 -20.95 -17.38 -3.50
N MET A 83 -21.44 -18.50 -2.97
CA MET A 83 -20.62 -19.69 -2.75
C MET A 83 -20.11 -20.30 -4.05
N LYS A 84 -20.90 -20.27 -5.13
CA LYS A 84 -20.45 -20.70 -6.46
C LYS A 84 -19.30 -19.82 -6.98
N ALA A 85 -19.36 -18.51 -6.75
CA ALA A 85 -18.30 -17.58 -7.15
C ALA A 85 -17.02 -17.79 -6.32
N VAL A 86 -17.14 -17.94 -5.00
CA VAL A 86 -15.98 -18.15 -4.10
C VAL A 86 -15.27 -19.47 -4.42
N ARG A 87 -16.02 -20.57 -4.58
CA ARG A 87 -15.46 -21.91 -4.88
C ARG A 87 -14.69 -22.01 -6.19
N ARG A 88 -14.94 -21.09 -7.14
CA ARG A 88 -14.15 -21.02 -8.40
C ARG A 88 -12.74 -20.48 -8.18
N SER A 89 -12.50 -19.77 -7.09
CA SER A 89 -11.24 -19.09 -6.82
C SER A 89 -10.52 -19.59 -5.58
N ILE A 90 -11.27 -20.09 -4.60
CA ILE A 90 -10.76 -20.56 -3.31
C ILE A 90 -11.27 -21.98 -3.07
N LYS A 91 -10.35 -22.91 -2.78
CA LYS A 91 -10.68 -24.31 -2.48
C LYS A 91 -11.24 -24.42 -1.05
N LEU A 92 -12.54 -24.28 -0.93
CA LEU A 92 -13.26 -24.37 0.34
C LEU A 92 -13.81 -25.77 0.60
N VAL A 93 -13.71 -26.21 1.85
CA VAL A 93 -14.38 -27.40 2.38
C VAL A 93 -15.42 -26.94 3.41
N GLU A 94 -16.58 -27.57 3.44
CA GLU A 94 -17.58 -27.36 4.49
C GLU A 94 -17.24 -28.21 5.71
N LEU A 95 -17.42 -27.64 6.90
CA LEU A 95 -17.32 -28.39 8.13
C LEU A 95 -18.52 -29.34 8.23
N GLU A 96 -18.23 -30.58 8.56
CA GLU A 96 -19.19 -31.66 8.80
C GLU A 96 -19.78 -31.56 10.22
N ASN A 97 -20.88 -32.28 10.44
CA ASN A 97 -21.77 -32.25 11.61
C ASN A 97 -22.65 -31.00 11.71
N ASN A 98 -23.85 -31.15 12.28
CA ASN A 98 -24.83 -30.05 12.46
C ASN A 98 -24.30 -28.88 13.31
N ASP A 99 -23.17 -29.07 14.00
CA ASP A 99 -22.47 -28.07 14.82
C ASP A 99 -21.15 -27.56 14.20
N GLY A 100 -20.79 -28.03 12.99
CA GLY A 100 -19.60 -27.60 12.26
C GLY A 100 -18.27 -28.03 12.89
N THR A 101 -18.26 -29.08 13.70
CA THR A 101 -17.07 -29.49 14.48
C THR A 101 -16.10 -30.40 13.73
N LYS A 102 -16.50 -30.99 12.61
CA LYS A 102 -15.67 -32.00 11.94
C LYS A 102 -15.15 -31.48 10.60
N LEU A 103 -13.88 -31.73 10.32
CA LEU A 103 -13.21 -31.36 9.08
C LEU A 103 -12.43 -32.56 8.57
N GLU A 104 -12.96 -33.26 7.57
CA GLU A 104 -12.39 -34.54 7.12
C GLU A 104 -12.22 -35.52 8.32
N ASN A 105 -10.99 -35.84 8.69
CA ASN A 105 -10.64 -36.71 9.82
C ASN A 105 -10.21 -35.94 11.08
N LEU A 106 -10.55 -34.66 11.16
CA LEU A 106 -10.15 -33.75 12.24
C LEU A 106 -11.37 -33.27 13.00
N GLU A 107 -11.26 -33.22 14.32
CA GLU A 107 -12.25 -32.61 15.20
C GLU A 107 -11.74 -31.24 15.65
N VAL A 108 -12.57 -30.21 15.41
CA VAL A 108 -12.35 -28.83 15.84
C VAL A 108 -13.08 -28.64 17.18
N PRO A 109 -12.38 -28.23 18.25
CA PRO A 109 -13.01 -28.04 19.55
C PRO A 109 -14.18 -27.04 19.49
N LYS A 110 -15.35 -27.43 20.00
CA LYS A 110 -16.55 -26.55 20.06
C LYS A 110 -16.26 -25.21 20.72
N GLU A 111 -15.50 -25.22 21.81
CA GLU A 111 -15.13 -24.01 22.54
C GLU A 111 -14.41 -23.00 21.65
N ASP A 112 -13.57 -23.48 20.73
CA ASP A 112 -12.84 -22.60 19.83
C ASP A 112 -13.73 -22.05 18.71
N LEU A 113 -14.74 -22.81 18.27
CA LEU A 113 -15.75 -22.30 17.35
C LEU A 113 -16.54 -21.14 17.97
N TYR A 114 -16.90 -21.25 19.25
CA TYR A 114 -17.57 -20.17 19.98
C TYR A 114 -16.66 -18.96 20.19
N LYS A 115 -15.38 -19.15 20.51
CA LYS A 115 -14.40 -18.06 20.58
C LYS A 115 -14.29 -17.31 19.25
N LEU A 116 -14.24 -18.04 18.12
CA LEU A 116 -14.19 -17.43 16.78
C LEU A 116 -15.44 -16.61 16.48
N ARG A 117 -16.63 -17.16 16.81
CA ARG A 117 -17.90 -16.44 16.69
C ARG A 117 -17.86 -15.15 17.50
N ASP A 118 -17.48 -15.22 18.77
CA ASP A 118 -17.49 -14.09 19.70
C ASP A 118 -16.50 -13.00 19.26
N GLN A 119 -15.31 -13.40 18.81
CA GLN A 119 -14.33 -12.47 18.22
C GLN A 119 -14.89 -11.76 16.97
N GLY A 120 -15.64 -12.49 16.14
CA GLY A 120 -16.28 -11.92 14.96
C GLY A 120 -17.37 -10.89 15.31
N LEU A 121 -18.22 -11.22 16.28
CA LEU A 121 -19.27 -10.34 16.78
C LEU A 121 -18.68 -9.06 17.40
N GLU A 122 -17.66 -9.21 18.24
CA GLU A 122 -16.95 -8.09 18.88
C GLU A 122 -16.29 -7.18 17.84
N LYS A 123 -15.61 -7.76 16.84
CA LYS A 123 -14.93 -7.02 15.77
C LYS A 123 -15.89 -6.15 14.96
N ASP A 124 -17.10 -6.63 14.73
CA ASP A 124 -18.12 -5.91 13.97
C ASP A 124 -19.04 -5.05 14.86
N GLY A 125 -18.81 -5.01 16.19
CA GLY A 125 -19.55 -4.17 17.14
C GLY A 125 -21.01 -4.60 17.32
N VAL A 126 -21.27 -5.91 17.26
CA VAL A 126 -22.64 -6.45 17.36
C VAL A 126 -22.97 -6.72 18.83
N ASP A 127 -23.69 -5.79 19.45
CA ASP A 127 -24.09 -5.90 20.86
C ASP A 127 -25.30 -6.83 21.08
N ILE A 128 -26.19 -6.93 20.09
CA ILE A 128 -27.40 -7.76 20.15
C ILE A 128 -27.31 -8.83 19.05
N VAL A 129 -27.24 -10.08 19.48
CA VAL A 129 -27.18 -11.24 18.59
C VAL A 129 -28.61 -11.60 18.16
N ASP A 130 -28.98 -11.25 16.93
CA ASP A 130 -30.21 -11.71 16.26
C ASP A 130 -29.96 -13.08 15.59
N ASP A 131 -30.91 -14.00 15.70
CA ASP A 131 -30.89 -15.31 15.03
C ASP A 131 -30.69 -15.20 13.51
N ARG A 132 -31.03 -14.06 12.91
CA ARG A 132 -30.81 -13.78 11.48
C ARG A 132 -29.36 -13.50 11.12
N ILE A 133 -28.56 -12.97 12.04
CA ILE A 133 -27.17 -12.59 11.81
C ILE A 133 -26.18 -13.62 12.36
N LEU A 134 -26.56 -14.31 13.43
CA LEU A 134 -25.73 -15.32 14.10
C LEU A 134 -25.14 -16.37 13.15
N PRO A 135 -25.86 -16.92 12.15
CA PRO A 135 -25.30 -17.89 11.21
C PRO A 135 -24.08 -17.38 10.41
N GLN A 136 -23.93 -16.06 10.26
CA GLN A 136 -22.82 -15.46 9.53
C GLN A 136 -21.50 -15.56 10.31
N TYR A 137 -21.59 -15.63 11.64
CA TYR A 137 -20.47 -15.68 12.58
C TYR A 137 -20.15 -17.10 13.05
N LEU A 138 -20.97 -18.08 12.71
CA LEU A 138 -20.68 -19.48 13.02
C LEU A 138 -19.65 -20.01 12.01
N PRO A 139 -18.55 -20.63 12.48
CA PRO A 139 -17.62 -21.29 11.59
C PRO A 139 -18.30 -22.41 10.82
N LYS A 140 -18.15 -22.41 9.50
CA LYS A 140 -18.82 -23.37 8.59
C LYS A 140 -17.89 -23.87 7.50
N TYR A 141 -16.78 -23.18 7.27
CA TYR A 141 -15.89 -23.46 6.15
C TYR A 141 -14.45 -23.61 6.62
N ALA A 142 -13.66 -24.32 5.83
CA ALA A 142 -12.22 -24.40 6.01
C ALA A 142 -11.50 -24.25 4.66
N VAL A 143 -10.28 -23.71 4.72
CA VAL A 143 -9.38 -23.57 3.58
C VAL A 143 -7.96 -23.93 4.00
N ARG A 144 -7.19 -24.57 3.12
CA ARG A 144 -5.76 -24.76 3.40
C ARG A 144 -5.09 -23.39 3.49
N TRP A 145 -4.32 -23.13 4.54
CA TRP A 145 -3.72 -21.79 4.71
C TRP A 145 -2.80 -21.40 3.53
N VAL A 146 -2.19 -22.40 2.87
CA VAL A 146 -1.35 -22.19 1.67
C VAL A 146 -2.13 -21.67 0.46
N ASP A 147 -3.42 -22.00 0.35
CA ASP A 147 -4.29 -21.48 -0.71
C ASP A 147 -4.58 -19.99 -0.52
N LEU A 148 -4.38 -19.48 0.71
CA LEU A 148 -4.44 -18.05 1.03
C LEU A 148 -3.10 -17.32 0.79
N SER A 149 -2.09 -17.98 0.23
CA SER A 149 -0.77 -17.38 -0.03
C SER A 149 -0.78 -16.09 -0.86
N PRO A 150 -1.68 -15.86 -1.85
CA PRO A 150 -1.73 -14.57 -2.54
C PRO A 150 -2.10 -13.43 -1.59
N LEU A 151 -3.01 -13.68 -0.65
CA LEU A 151 -3.45 -12.69 0.33
C LEU A 151 -2.36 -12.39 1.35
N LEU A 152 -1.65 -13.42 1.81
CA LEU A 152 -0.52 -13.29 2.73
C LEU A 152 0.63 -12.49 2.10
N ARG A 153 0.99 -12.79 0.85
CA ARG A 153 2.07 -12.10 0.12
C ARG A 153 1.79 -10.61 -0.08
N HIS A 154 0.53 -10.25 -0.33
CA HIS A 154 0.10 -8.86 -0.49
C HIS A 154 -0.25 -8.18 0.85
N GLY A 155 -0.04 -8.85 1.99
CA GLY A 155 -0.33 -8.30 3.33
C GLY A 155 -1.82 -7.98 3.54
N ARG A 156 -2.71 -8.67 2.83
CA ARG A 156 -4.17 -8.48 2.96
C ARG A 156 -4.76 -9.23 4.14
N ILE A 157 -4.06 -10.26 4.59
CA ILE A 157 -4.35 -11.05 5.79
C ILE A 157 -3.04 -11.34 6.51
N GLU A 158 -3.12 -11.65 7.79
CA GLU A 158 -1.98 -12.08 8.60
C GLU A 158 -2.24 -13.50 9.12
N LEU A 159 -1.24 -14.37 9.02
CA LEU A 159 -1.37 -15.76 9.46
C LEU A 159 -1.70 -15.86 10.96
N THR A 160 -1.16 -14.95 11.76
CA THR A 160 -1.40 -14.84 13.22
C THR A 160 -2.84 -14.47 13.59
N LYS A 161 -3.61 -13.97 12.63
CA LYS A 161 -5.04 -13.63 12.82
C LYS A 161 -5.97 -14.77 12.36
N LEU A 162 -5.43 -15.88 11.86
CA LEU A 162 -6.21 -17.04 11.45
C LEU A 162 -6.22 -18.08 12.57
N TYR A 163 -7.39 -18.66 12.84
CA TYR A 163 -7.47 -19.87 13.63
C TYR A 163 -7.10 -21.07 12.75
N LEU A 164 -5.96 -21.69 13.08
CA LEU A 164 -5.37 -22.78 12.30
C LEU A 164 -5.46 -24.10 13.05
N VAL A 165 -6.00 -25.13 12.40
CA VAL A 165 -5.99 -26.50 12.92
C VAL A 165 -5.40 -27.43 11.88
N LYS A 166 -4.24 -28.03 12.20
CA LYS A 166 -3.48 -28.95 11.33
C LYS A 166 -3.37 -28.47 9.86
N GLY A 167 -3.08 -27.19 9.67
CA GLY A 167 -2.89 -26.59 8.34
C GLY A 167 -4.17 -26.12 7.63
N TRP A 168 -5.32 -26.15 8.30
CA TRP A 168 -6.56 -25.56 7.83
C TRP A 168 -6.86 -24.27 8.58
N ALA A 169 -7.20 -23.21 7.85
CA ALA A 169 -7.82 -22.03 8.42
C ALA A 169 -9.33 -22.25 8.47
N VAL A 170 -9.90 -22.18 9.67
CA VAL A 170 -11.35 -22.31 9.90
C VAL A 170 -11.98 -20.92 9.76
N LEU A 171 -13.06 -20.84 8.99
CA LEU A 171 -13.67 -19.60 8.54
C LEU A 171 -15.18 -19.57 8.80
N THR A 172 -15.65 -18.41 9.20
CA THR A 172 -17.07 -18.06 9.21
C THR A 172 -17.52 -17.63 7.81
N LEU A 173 -18.83 -17.54 7.59
CA LEU A 173 -19.33 -16.97 6.33
C LEU A 173 -18.96 -15.49 6.18
N ARG A 174 -19.02 -14.73 7.28
CA ARG A 174 -18.59 -13.32 7.33
C ARG A 174 -17.14 -13.16 6.91
N ASP A 175 -16.28 -14.08 7.32
CA ASP A 175 -14.87 -14.10 6.91
C ASP A 175 -14.74 -14.31 5.41
N LEU A 176 -15.50 -15.24 4.82
CA LEU A 176 -15.44 -15.51 3.37
C LEU A 176 -15.67 -14.26 2.53
N TRP A 177 -16.53 -13.33 2.97
CA TRP A 177 -16.77 -12.08 2.26
C TRP A 177 -15.50 -11.23 2.20
N ASP A 178 -14.81 -11.08 3.34
CA ASP A 178 -13.55 -10.35 3.41
C ASP A 178 -12.45 -11.07 2.63
N PHE A 179 -12.32 -12.40 2.75
CA PHE A 179 -11.31 -13.18 2.03
C PHE A 179 -11.48 -13.08 0.52
N TYR A 180 -12.70 -13.30 0.02
CA TYR A 180 -12.98 -13.23 -1.41
C TYR A 180 -12.82 -11.82 -1.96
N ALA A 181 -13.32 -10.80 -1.25
CA ALA A 181 -13.15 -9.41 -1.65
C ALA A 181 -11.67 -9.01 -1.73
N ASN A 182 -10.86 -9.41 -0.73
CA ASN A 182 -9.41 -9.18 -0.76
C ASN A 182 -8.75 -9.94 -1.92
N PHE A 183 -9.21 -11.16 -2.22
CA PHE A 183 -8.67 -11.95 -3.33
C PHE A 183 -8.90 -11.27 -4.68
N ILE A 184 -10.13 -10.78 -4.93
CA ILE A 184 -10.44 -10.03 -6.14
C ILE A 184 -9.64 -8.72 -6.21
N SER A 185 -9.41 -8.06 -5.08
CA SER A 185 -8.55 -6.87 -5.01
C SER A 185 -7.10 -7.16 -5.40
N VAL A 186 -6.50 -8.25 -4.90
CA VAL A 186 -5.16 -8.69 -5.34
C VAL A 186 -5.16 -9.01 -6.83
N LYS A 187 -6.17 -9.73 -7.34
CA LYS A 187 -6.28 -10.03 -8.77
C LYS A 187 -6.48 -8.79 -9.63
N THR A 188 -7.08 -7.74 -9.09
CA THR A 188 -7.19 -6.44 -9.75
C THR A 188 -5.81 -5.79 -9.89
N GLU A 189 -4.98 -5.84 -8.84
CA GLU A 189 -3.59 -5.36 -8.90
C GLU A 189 -2.75 -6.14 -9.92
N ASP A 190 -2.82 -7.48 -9.88
CA ASP A 190 -2.14 -8.36 -10.83
C ASP A 190 -2.54 -8.04 -12.28
N TYR A 191 -3.84 -7.82 -12.52
CA TYR A 191 -4.36 -7.46 -13.84
C TYR A 191 -3.83 -6.10 -14.31
N ILE A 192 -3.87 -5.07 -13.45
CA ILE A 192 -3.35 -3.75 -13.79
C ILE A 192 -1.85 -3.80 -14.11
N GLN A 193 -1.07 -4.55 -13.33
CA GLN A 193 0.35 -4.80 -13.60
C GLN A 193 0.56 -5.39 -15.00
N SER A 194 -0.17 -6.45 -15.34
CA SER A 194 -0.09 -7.10 -16.66
C SER A 194 -0.51 -6.17 -17.82
N VAL A 195 -1.51 -5.32 -17.61
CA VAL A 195 -1.91 -4.32 -18.62
C VAL A 195 -0.84 -3.25 -18.77
N TYR A 196 -0.26 -2.76 -17.67
CA TYR A 196 0.81 -1.77 -17.68
C TYR A 196 2.03 -2.26 -18.47
N GLU A 197 2.46 -3.50 -18.24
CA GLU A 197 3.57 -4.14 -18.99
C GLU A 197 3.30 -4.17 -20.49
N ARG A 198 2.10 -4.61 -20.90
CA ARG A 198 1.71 -4.63 -22.33
C ARG A 198 1.64 -3.23 -22.96
N ILE A 199 1.27 -2.20 -22.20
CA ILE A 199 1.25 -0.81 -22.67
C ILE A 199 2.69 -0.31 -22.87
N LEU A 200 3.61 -0.64 -21.96
CA LEU A 200 5.02 -0.30 -22.11
C LEU A 200 5.61 -0.91 -23.38
N ASP A 201 5.30 -2.19 -23.65
CA ASP A 201 5.81 -2.90 -24.83
C ASP A 201 5.24 -2.35 -26.15
N SER A 202 3.99 -1.87 -26.16
CA SER A 202 3.30 -1.37 -27.35
C SER A 202 3.48 0.15 -27.59
N GLY A 203 4.08 0.87 -26.64
CA GLY A 203 4.55 2.25 -26.80
C GLY A 203 3.49 3.36 -26.73
N THR A 204 2.20 3.10 -26.97
CA THR A 204 1.16 4.12 -26.78
C THR A 204 -0.21 3.55 -26.40
N PRO A 205 -0.76 3.87 -25.21
CA PRO A 205 -2.11 3.44 -24.84
C PRO A 205 -3.20 4.20 -25.63
N PRO A 206 -4.35 3.56 -25.91
CA PRO A 206 -5.52 4.22 -26.48
C PRO A 206 -5.95 5.49 -25.73
N LYS A 207 -6.34 6.54 -26.47
CA LYS A 207 -6.71 7.87 -25.91
C LYS A 207 -7.77 7.79 -24.81
N VAL A 208 -8.78 6.94 -24.98
CA VAL A 208 -9.87 6.75 -24.01
C VAL A 208 -9.34 6.22 -22.67
N PHE A 209 -8.32 5.36 -22.67
CA PHE A 209 -7.74 4.86 -21.42
C PHE A 209 -6.99 5.98 -20.69
N VAL A 210 -6.20 6.77 -21.43
CA VAL A 210 -5.48 7.92 -20.86
C VAL A 210 -6.43 8.93 -20.24
N GLU A 211 -7.56 9.22 -20.90
CA GLU A 211 -8.58 10.14 -20.40
C GLU A 211 -9.23 9.62 -19.11
N VAL A 212 -9.70 8.37 -19.10
CA VAL A 212 -10.28 7.72 -17.92
C VAL A 212 -9.29 7.71 -16.76
N GLY A 213 -8.04 7.32 -17.03
CA GLY A 213 -6.96 7.29 -16.04
C GLY A 213 -6.74 8.67 -15.42
N LYS A 214 -6.57 9.72 -16.23
CA LYS A 214 -6.39 11.09 -15.74
C LYS A 214 -7.56 11.57 -14.89
N ARG A 215 -8.79 11.26 -15.31
CA ARG A 215 -9.99 11.60 -14.54
C ARG A 215 -9.98 10.88 -13.20
N ILE A 216 -9.68 9.58 -13.14
CA ILE A 216 -9.55 8.84 -11.86
C ILE A 216 -8.43 9.42 -10.98
N SER A 217 -7.24 9.70 -11.52
CA SER A 217 -6.14 10.32 -10.76
C SER A 217 -6.54 11.65 -10.14
N SER A 218 -7.37 12.46 -10.82
CA SER A 218 -7.87 13.72 -10.28
C SER A 218 -8.83 13.58 -9.10
N LEU A 219 -9.43 12.39 -8.93
CA LEU A 219 -10.35 12.07 -7.83
C LEU A 219 -9.65 11.59 -6.57
N LEU A 220 -8.38 11.19 -6.67
CA LEU A 220 -7.60 10.91 -5.48
C LEU A 220 -7.62 12.15 -4.60
N PRO A 221 -7.84 12.02 -3.28
CA PRO A 221 -7.57 13.13 -2.39
C PRO A 221 -6.14 13.56 -2.71
N ARG A 222 -5.97 14.83 -3.09
CA ARG A 222 -4.63 15.42 -3.14
C ARG A 222 -3.96 15.00 -1.85
N GLU A 223 -2.70 14.55 -1.94
CA GLU A 223 -1.93 14.36 -0.70
C GLU A 223 -2.23 15.56 0.20
N PRO A 224 -2.24 15.39 1.54
CA PRO A 224 -2.21 16.56 2.41
C PRO A 224 -1.23 17.51 1.75
N GLU A 225 -1.70 18.71 1.39
CA GLU A 225 -1.08 19.76 0.58
C GLU A 225 0.34 20.14 1.02
N TYR A 226 0.94 19.42 1.95
CA TYR A 226 2.19 19.64 2.60
C TYR A 226 3.37 19.49 1.65
N VAL A 227 3.45 18.49 0.76
CA VAL A 227 4.56 18.47 -0.23
C VAL A 227 4.40 19.60 -1.25
N GLU A 228 3.19 19.95 -1.69
CA GLU A 228 2.96 21.10 -2.59
C GLU A 228 3.16 22.47 -1.91
N ARG A 229 2.77 22.64 -0.63
CA ARG A 229 3.04 23.85 0.16
C ARG A 229 4.52 24.03 0.46
N PHE A 230 5.27 22.93 0.60
CA PHE A 230 6.70 22.97 0.91
C PHE A 230 7.60 22.85 -0.32
N ALA A 231 7.12 22.38 -1.46
CA ALA A 231 7.79 22.51 -2.76
C ALA A 231 7.92 23.98 -3.19
N ARG A 232 7.12 24.88 -2.58
CA ARG A 232 7.27 26.34 -2.70
C ARG A 232 8.31 26.93 -1.74
N LEU A 233 8.88 26.15 -0.82
CA LEU A 233 10.04 26.60 -0.05
C LEU A 233 11.27 26.48 -0.96
N PRO A 234 12.05 27.56 -1.16
CA PRO A 234 13.25 27.48 -1.97
C PRO A 234 14.17 26.39 -1.45
N SER A 235 14.73 25.60 -2.37
CA SER A 235 15.83 24.67 -2.16
C SER A 235 16.88 25.33 -1.25
N ARG A 236 16.95 24.88 0.00
CA ARG A 236 17.90 25.36 1.01
C ARG A 236 18.74 24.17 1.48
N ARG A 237 19.96 24.46 1.95
CA ARG A 237 20.84 23.45 2.57
C ARG A 237 20.07 22.65 3.63
N LEU A 238 20.44 21.38 3.79
CA LEU A 238 19.87 20.52 4.83
C LEU A 238 20.04 21.16 6.22
N ARG A 239 18.97 21.21 7.00
CA ARG A 239 18.96 21.74 8.38
C ARG A 239 18.81 20.60 9.37
N SER A 240 19.93 20.07 9.85
CA SER A 240 19.96 18.90 10.72
C SER A 240 19.18 19.09 12.03
N GLU A 241 19.07 20.33 12.52
CA GLU A 241 18.28 20.70 13.69
C GLU A 241 16.78 20.41 13.55
N PHE A 242 16.28 20.19 12.33
CA PHE A 242 14.87 19.86 12.06
C PHE A 242 14.64 18.40 11.72
N PHE A 243 15.67 17.57 11.76
CA PHE A 243 15.52 16.15 11.46
C PHE A 243 14.67 15.45 12.52
N PRO A 244 13.79 14.51 12.11
CA PRO A 244 13.01 13.73 13.05
C PRO A 244 13.90 12.81 13.89
N PRO A 245 13.43 12.36 15.07
CA PRO A 245 14.19 11.49 15.96
C PRO A 245 14.77 10.24 15.30
N CYS A 246 14.03 9.61 14.37
CA CYS A 246 14.49 8.42 13.66
C CYS A 246 15.68 8.69 12.73
N VAL A 247 15.71 9.85 12.08
CA VAL A 247 16.81 10.26 11.20
C VAL A 247 18.04 10.64 12.02
N ASN A 248 17.87 11.39 13.12
CA ASN A 248 18.98 11.73 14.01
C ASN A 248 19.68 10.49 14.56
N ARG A 249 18.92 9.46 14.93
CA ARG A 249 19.49 8.18 15.35
C ARG A 249 20.25 7.46 14.25
N ALA A 250 19.71 7.45 13.03
CA ALA A 250 20.42 6.87 11.90
C ALA A 250 21.75 7.59 11.61
N ILE A 251 21.78 8.92 11.74
CA ILE A 251 22.99 9.74 11.56
C ILE A 251 24.05 9.47 12.64
N ASN A 252 23.61 9.14 13.86
CA ASN A 252 24.51 8.82 14.98
C ASN A 252 25.06 7.38 14.92
N GLY A 253 24.70 6.61 13.90
CA GLY A 253 25.15 5.24 13.72
C GLY A 253 24.21 4.21 14.35
N VAL A 254 24.17 3.02 13.76
CA VAL A 254 23.31 1.91 14.21
C VAL A 254 24.08 0.59 14.20
N GLY A 255 23.58 -0.42 14.92
CA GLY A 255 24.20 -1.73 15.03
C GLY A 255 24.06 -2.60 13.76
N ALA A 256 24.86 -3.67 13.71
CA ALA A 256 25.04 -4.56 12.56
C ALA A 256 23.75 -5.04 11.87
N GLY A 257 22.69 -5.31 12.63
CA GLY A 257 21.41 -5.83 12.11
C GLY A 257 20.49 -4.79 11.47
N LEU A 258 20.73 -3.49 11.67
CA LEU A 258 19.82 -2.42 11.23
C LEU A 258 20.45 -1.45 10.21
N ARG A 259 21.78 -1.41 10.12
CA ARG A 259 22.54 -0.43 9.30
C ARG A 259 22.18 -0.41 7.83
N ASN A 260 21.94 -1.54 7.18
CA ASN A 260 21.60 -1.53 5.75
C ASN A 260 20.28 -0.80 5.54
N TYR A 261 19.22 -1.20 6.24
CA TYR A 261 17.94 -0.51 6.12
C TYR A 261 18.01 0.95 6.57
N ALA A 262 18.66 1.22 7.71
CA ALA A 262 18.74 2.57 8.27
C ALA A 262 19.48 3.54 7.34
N ILE A 263 20.61 3.11 6.76
CA ILE A 263 21.48 3.96 5.96
C ILE A 263 21.04 3.97 4.49
N THR A 264 20.97 2.80 3.84
CA THR A 264 20.78 2.71 2.38
C THR A 264 19.33 2.96 1.97
N MET A 265 18.36 2.47 2.75
CA MET A 265 16.94 2.71 2.46
C MET A 265 16.46 4.02 3.08
N MET A 266 16.51 4.15 4.41
CA MET A 266 15.81 5.22 5.12
C MET A 266 16.53 6.57 5.02
N LEU A 267 17.80 6.63 5.44
CA LEU A 267 18.55 7.88 5.52
C LEU A 267 18.81 8.46 4.12
N THR A 268 19.21 7.61 3.17
CA THR A 268 19.49 8.03 1.78
C THR A 268 18.26 8.65 1.09
N SER A 269 17.12 7.97 1.15
CA SER A 269 15.88 8.48 0.56
C SER A 269 15.33 9.71 1.29
N PHE A 270 15.48 9.77 2.62
CA PHE A 270 15.07 10.95 3.39
C PHE A 270 15.91 12.17 3.02
N LEU A 271 17.24 12.09 3.05
CA LEU A 271 18.12 13.23 2.80
C LEU A 271 17.99 13.74 1.37
N SER A 272 17.87 12.83 0.38
CA SER A 272 17.65 13.25 -1.02
C SER A 272 16.34 14.03 -1.18
N TYR A 273 15.22 13.56 -0.63
CA TYR A 273 13.95 14.28 -0.71
C TYR A 273 13.89 15.53 0.18
N ALA A 274 14.53 15.52 1.35
CA ALA A 274 14.60 16.67 2.25
C ALA A 274 15.43 17.81 1.66
N ARG A 275 16.52 17.49 0.93
CA ARG A 275 17.38 18.47 0.27
C ARG A 275 16.80 19.01 -1.02
N ILE A 276 16.24 18.14 -1.85
CA ILE A 276 15.82 18.48 -3.22
C ILE A 276 14.37 18.97 -3.25
N ALA A 277 13.52 18.48 -2.33
CA ALA A 277 12.09 18.80 -2.25
C ALA A 277 11.40 18.75 -3.64
N PRO A 278 11.54 17.64 -4.39
CA PRO A 278 11.05 17.57 -5.75
C PRO A 278 9.52 17.69 -5.81
N PRO A 279 8.96 18.23 -6.91
CA PRO A 279 7.54 18.09 -7.20
C PRO A 279 7.08 16.63 -7.13
N PRO A 280 5.84 16.33 -6.67
CA PRO A 280 5.36 14.95 -6.53
C PRO A 280 5.38 14.10 -7.82
N SER A 281 5.35 14.76 -8.98
CA SER A 281 5.39 14.13 -10.32
C SER A 281 6.79 13.76 -10.78
N THR A 282 7.84 14.28 -10.14
CA THR A 282 9.22 14.04 -10.53
C THR A 282 9.64 12.61 -10.20
N THR A 283 10.16 11.91 -11.21
CA THR A 283 10.61 10.51 -11.09
C THR A 283 12.13 10.37 -11.18
N ARG A 284 12.83 11.32 -11.80
CA ARG A 284 14.29 11.36 -11.90
C ARG A 284 14.85 12.61 -11.22
N MET A 285 15.97 12.45 -10.54
CA MET A 285 16.65 13.55 -9.86
C MET A 285 17.17 14.60 -10.85
N GLY A 286 17.68 14.17 -12.01
CA GLY A 286 18.20 15.03 -13.07
C GLY A 286 17.13 15.87 -13.79
N ASP A 287 15.84 15.67 -13.51
CA ASP A 287 14.78 16.54 -14.01
C ASP A 287 14.64 17.83 -13.17
N VAL A 288 15.25 17.88 -11.98
CA VAL A 288 15.10 18.98 -10.99
C VAL A 288 16.42 19.41 -10.36
N VAL A 289 17.51 18.71 -10.63
CA VAL A 289 18.87 19.03 -10.17
C VAL A 289 19.78 19.06 -11.39
N ASP A 290 20.37 20.22 -11.68
CA ASP A 290 21.30 20.39 -12.79
C ASP A 290 22.76 20.12 -12.37
N ASP A 291 23.08 20.40 -11.10
CA ASP A 291 24.43 20.26 -10.55
C ASP A 291 24.54 19.05 -9.60
N ILE A 292 25.42 18.11 -9.98
CA ILE A 292 25.68 16.90 -9.21
C ILE A 292 26.38 17.19 -7.87
N SER A 293 26.92 18.40 -7.65
CA SER A 293 27.50 18.83 -6.37
C SER A 293 26.50 18.72 -5.22
N VAL A 294 25.20 18.97 -5.46
CA VAL A 294 24.13 18.80 -4.45
C VAL A 294 24.13 17.37 -3.89
N VAL A 295 24.38 16.38 -4.75
CA VAL A 295 24.48 14.98 -4.32
C VAL A 295 25.83 14.72 -3.66
N ARG A 296 26.93 15.08 -4.32
CA ARG A 296 28.29 14.69 -3.92
C ARG A 296 28.81 15.42 -2.69
N GLU A 297 28.38 16.66 -2.47
CA GLU A 297 28.93 17.56 -1.45
C GLU A 297 27.95 17.82 -0.30
N GLU A 298 26.63 17.74 -0.55
CA GLU A 298 25.64 18.02 0.50
C GLU A 298 24.93 16.78 1.06
N ILE A 299 24.57 15.81 0.21
CA ILE A 299 23.78 14.64 0.64
C ILE A 299 24.69 13.47 1.03
N VAL A 300 25.58 13.06 0.12
CA VAL A 300 26.41 11.86 0.28
C VAL A 300 27.34 11.91 1.50
N PRO A 301 28.02 13.03 1.81
CA PRO A 301 28.90 13.09 2.97
C PRO A 301 28.18 12.77 4.28
N VAL A 302 26.95 13.27 4.46
CA VAL A 302 26.13 12.98 5.66
C VAL A 302 25.82 11.49 5.78
N ILE A 303 25.52 10.83 4.66
CA ILE A 303 25.25 9.38 4.62
C ILE A 303 26.53 8.60 4.95
N PHE A 304 27.66 9.01 4.39
CA PHE A 304 28.92 8.30 4.56
C PHE A 304 29.47 8.43 5.98
N GLU A 305 29.35 9.61 6.59
CA GLU A 305 29.68 9.79 8.01
C GLU A 305 28.79 8.91 8.91
N ALA A 306 27.49 8.85 8.64
CA ALA A 306 26.58 7.99 9.39
C ALA A 306 26.93 6.50 9.23
N ALA A 307 27.34 6.09 8.03
CA ALA A 307 27.79 4.74 7.73
C ALA A 307 29.07 4.37 8.49
N GLU A 308 30.02 5.30 8.63
CA GLU A 308 31.24 5.10 9.43
C GLU A 308 30.98 5.06 10.94
N ARG A 309 29.96 5.78 11.42
CA ARG A 309 29.52 5.73 12.83
C ARG A 309 28.76 4.44 13.20
N CYS A 310 28.35 3.64 12.22
CA CYS A 310 27.72 2.35 12.49
C CYS A 310 28.68 1.38 13.19
N ASN A 311 28.13 0.40 13.91
CA ASN A 311 28.93 -0.62 14.59
C ASN A 311 28.54 -2.05 14.15
N PRO A 312 29.39 -2.76 13.37
CA PRO A 312 30.63 -2.26 12.75
C PRO A 312 30.35 -1.20 11.66
N PRO A 313 31.37 -0.40 11.25
CA PRO A 313 31.23 0.57 10.17
C PRO A 313 30.72 -0.09 8.88
N LEU A 314 29.67 0.48 8.27
CA LEU A 314 28.91 -0.19 7.22
C LEU A 314 29.78 -0.51 6.00
N PHE A 315 30.55 0.45 5.50
CA PHE A 315 31.31 0.25 4.27
C PHE A 315 32.62 -0.50 4.45
N LYS A 316 33.10 -0.65 5.68
CA LYS A 316 34.22 -1.54 5.98
C LYS A 316 33.78 -2.99 5.96
N ASP A 317 32.58 -3.25 6.48
CA ASP A 317 31.98 -4.59 6.51
C ASP A 317 31.34 -4.97 5.16
N GLN A 318 30.72 -4.00 4.48
CA GLN A 318 29.97 -4.19 3.24
C GLN A 318 30.29 -3.08 2.23
N PRO A 319 31.47 -3.12 1.57
CA PRO A 319 31.91 -2.09 0.63
C PRO A 319 30.94 -1.81 -0.53
N GLN A 320 30.21 -2.84 -0.97
CA GLN A 320 29.21 -2.76 -2.05
C GLN A 320 28.05 -1.80 -1.73
N GLU A 321 27.75 -1.57 -0.44
CA GLU A 321 26.66 -0.67 -0.04
C GLU A 321 26.93 0.79 -0.42
N LYS A 322 28.19 1.17 -0.71
CA LYS A 322 28.49 2.49 -1.29
C LYS A 322 27.76 2.69 -2.62
N ALA A 323 27.76 1.68 -3.49
CA ALA A 323 27.05 1.74 -4.76
C ALA A 323 25.52 1.68 -4.57
N SER A 324 25.04 0.95 -3.55
CA SER A 324 23.63 0.93 -3.18
C SER A 324 23.10 2.33 -2.83
N ILE A 325 23.89 3.20 -2.21
CA ILE A 325 23.46 4.58 -1.92
C ILE A 325 23.03 5.30 -3.20
N PHE A 326 23.87 5.24 -4.24
CA PHE A 326 23.59 5.87 -5.53
C PHE A 326 22.45 5.19 -6.29
N TYR A 327 22.33 3.87 -6.16
CA TYR A 327 21.19 3.13 -6.69
C TYR A 327 19.88 3.64 -6.09
N HIS A 328 19.81 3.88 -4.78
CA HIS A 328 18.60 4.39 -4.12
C HIS A 328 18.27 5.85 -4.45
N MET A 329 19.27 6.62 -4.88
CA MET A 329 19.10 7.99 -5.41
C MET A 329 18.76 8.03 -6.91
N GLY A 330 18.73 6.89 -7.59
CA GLY A 330 18.31 6.80 -8.99
C GLY A 330 19.45 6.85 -10.03
N PHE A 331 20.71 6.70 -9.63
CA PHE A 331 21.88 6.79 -10.51
C PHE A 331 22.42 5.43 -10.99
N GLY A 332 21.75 4.32 -10.62
CA GLY A 332 22.27 2.97 -10.84
C GLY A 332 23.37 2.57 -9.85
N MET A 333 23.95 1.39 -10.05
CA MET A 333 25.07 0.88 -9.24
C MET A 333 26.37 1.54 -9.68
N THR A 334 26.75 2.65 -9.03
CA THR A 334 27.98 3.41 -9.29
C THR A 334 28.56 3.95 -7.99
N THR A 335 29.84 4.26 -7.94
CA THR A 335 30.49 5.02 -6.84
C THR A 335 30.80 6.47 -7.23
N GLU A 336 30.63 6.81 -8.51
CA GLU A 336 30.91 8.12 -9.10
C GLU A 336 29.71 8.54 -9.97
N PRO A 337 28.61 9.00 -9.36
CA PRO A 337 27.43 9.38 -10.12
C PRO A 337 27.70 10.63 -10.97
N ARG A 338 27.14 10.66 -12.17
CA ARG A 338 27.01 11.86 -13.00
C ARG A 338 25.53 12.22 -13.10
N ILE A 339 25.22 13.49 -13.36
CA ILE A 339 23.81 13.89 -13.45
C ILE A 339 23.07 13.16 -14.59
N GLY A 340 23.76 12.89 -15.70
CA GLY A 340 23.25 12.10 -16.82
C GLY A 340 22.98 10.62 -16.49
N ASP A 341 23.43 10.12 -15.32
CA ASP A 341 23.10 8.78 -14.84
C ASP A 341 21.70 8.73 -14.17
N SER A 342 21.05 9.88 -13.98
CA SER A 342 19.74 9.92 -13.33
C SER A 342 18.67 9.17 -14.14
N GLY A 343 17.97 8.26 -13.48
CA GLY A 343 16.98 7.37 -14.08
C GLY A 343 17.52 5.99 -14.45
N LYS A 344 18.82 5.72 -14.27
CA LYS A 344 19.38 4.36 -14.40
C LYS A 344 18.89 3.39 -13.32
N SER A 345 18.37 3.92 -12.21
CA SER A 345 17.61 3.17 -11.22
C SER A 345 16.45 4.02 -10.70
N LYS A 346 15.56 3.39 -9.91
CA LYS A 346 14.47 4.10 -9.26
C LYS A 346 15.02 5.06 -8.20
N TRP A 347 14.57 6.32 -8.21
CA TRP A 347 14.77 7.20 -7.06
C TRP A 347 13.78 6.84 -5.96
N TYR A 348 14.27 6.25 -4.87
CA TYR A 348 13.42 5.72 -3.80
C TYR A 348 12.86 6.82 -2.92
N ARG A 349 11.55 6.76 -2.67
CA ARG A 349 10.88 7.59 -1.68
C ARG A 349 11.17 7.11 -0.26
N PRO A 350 11.25 8.02 0.72
CA PRO A 350 11.46 7.62 2.10
C PRO A 350 10.29 6.82 2.67
N PRO A 351 10.59 5.82 3.53
CA PRO A 351 9.57 5.04 4.20
C PRO A 351 8.73 5.91 5.13
N ASN A 352 7.45 5.57 5.27
CA ASN A 352 6.57 6.22 6.26
C ASN A 352 6.84 5.68 7.68
N CYS A 353 6.27 6.32 8.70
CA CYS A 353 6.51 5.94 10.11
C CYS A 353 6.14 4.48 10.39
N THR A 354 5.04 3.98 9.83
CA THR A 354 4.62 2.57 10.00
C THR A 354 5.69 1.60 9.49
N LYS A 355 6.24 1.85 8.29
CA LYS A 355 7.27 0.98 7.71
C LYS A 355 8.58 1.05 8.52
N ILE A 356 8.94 2.24 9.03
CA ILE A 356 10.10 2.40 9.92
C ILE A 356 9.90 1.62 11.23
N GLN A 357 8.72 1.72 11.85
CA GLN A 357 8.39 0.99 13.08
C GLN A 357 8.46 -0.53 12.88
N MET A 358 8.01 -1.04 11.73
CA MET A 358 8.07 -2.47 11.41
C MET A 358 9.49 -2.95 11.12
N SER A 359 10.27 -2.20 10.32
CA SER A 359 11.58 -2.66 9.85
C SER A 359 12.72 -2.36 10.83
N VAL A 360 12.65 -1.24 11.53
CA VAL A 360 13.70 -0.72 12.41
C VAL A 360 13.10 -0.02 13.64
N PRO A 361 12.31 -0.74 14.47
CA PRO A 361 11.58 -0.16 15.60
C PRO A 361 12.47 0.64 16.56
N GLN A 362 13.73 0.22 16.73
CA GLN A 362 14.72 0.87 17.59
C GLN A 362 15.02 2.33 17.18
N LEU A 363 14.79 2.71 15.92
CA LEU A 363 14.94 4.10 15.47
C LEU A 363 13.72 4.96 15.79
N CYS A 364 12.55 4.36 16.04
CA CYS A 364 11.32 5.11 16.29
C CYS A 364 11.14 5.39 17.79
N ASN A 365 11.66 6.53 18.25
CA ASN A 365 11.29 7.10 19.55
C ASN A 365 10.73 8.51 19.35
N PRO A 366 9.40 8.64 19.22
CA PRO A 366 8.78 9.89 18.85
C PRO A 366 8.82 10.90 20.01
N ASP A 367 9.34 12.09 19.72
CA ASP A 367 9.11 13.29 20.55
C ASP A 367 7.64 13.73 20.48
N GLU A 368 7.26 14.74 21.26
CA GLU A 368 5.87 15.24 21.31
C GLU A 368 5.33 15.66 19.93
N PHE A 369 6.19 16.26 19.10
CA PHE A 369 5.84 16.70 17.76
C PHE A 369 5.65 15.53 16.80
N CYS A 370 6.55 14.54 16.86
CA CYS A 370 6.59 13.34 16.04
C CYS A 370 5.36 12.46 16.27
N ARG A 371 4.84 12.38 17.51
CA ARG A 371 3.63 11.59 17.83
C ARG A 371 2.42 11.95 16.97
N ARG A 372 2.34 13.19 16.47
CA ARG A 372 1.24 13.69 15.63
C ARG A 372 1.53 13.56 14.13
N ILE A 373 2.65 12.95 13.74
CA ILE A 373 3.16 12.92 12.36
C ILE A 373 3.41 11.49 11.91
N LYS A 374 2.88 11.15 10.72
CA LYS A 374 2.95 9.79 10.15
C LYS A 374 4.05 9.61 9.09
N ASN A 375 4.83 10.64 8.81
CA ASN A 375 5.92 10.61 7.82
C ASN A 375 7.12 11.49 8.23
N PRO A 376 8.38 10.99 8.16
CA PRO A 376 9.58 11.75 8.49
C PRO A 376 9.78 13.04 7.69
N LEU A 377 9.48 13.06 6.39
CA LEU A 377 9.56 14.29 5.58
C LEU A 377 8.56 15.34 6.06
N THR A 378 7.35 14.90 6.43
CA THR A 378 6.35 15.81 6.98
C THR A 378 6.83 16.45 8.28
N TYR A 379 7.54 15.71 9.14
CA TYR A 379 8.16 16.26 10.35
C TYR A 379 9.13 17.38 9.98
N TYR A 380 10.07 17.07 9.09
CA TYR A 380 11.15 17.98 8.69
C TYR A 380 10.59 19.29 8.12
N PHE A 381 9.72 19.20 7.12
CA PHE A 381 9.20 20.39 6.47
C PHE A 381 8.24 21.20 7.35
N ARG A 382 7.49 20.55 8.27
CA ARG A 382 6.68 21.30 9.25
C ARG A 382 7.54 22.07 10.23
N LYS A 383 8.62 21.48 10.76
CA LYS A 383 9.59 22.20 11.61
C LYS A 383 10.23 23.37 10.88
N MET A 384 10.62 23.18 9.62
CA MET A 384 11.12 24.28 8.77
C MET A 384 10.10 25.42 8.63
N SER A 385 8.83 25.07 8.40
CA SER A 385 7.77 26.06 8.21
C SER A 385 7.40 26.79 9.50
N GLU A 386 7.34 26.09 10.62
CA GLU A 386 7.12 26.70 11.94
C GLU A 386 8.26 27.68 12.25
N HIS A 387 9.51 27.29 12.03
CA HIS A 387 10.66 28.18 12.19
C HIS A 387 10.62 29.38 11.22
N ALA A 388 10.20 29.19 9.96
CA ALA A 388 10.09 30.29 9.00
C ALA A 388 9.00 31.30 9.41
N LYS A 389 7.91 30.83 10.03
CA LYS A 389 6.82 31.69 10.54
C LYS A 389 7.20 32.42 11.83
N THR A 390 7.98 31.80 12.72
CA THR A 390 8.44 32.42 13.96
C THR A 390 9.68 33.31 13.76
N GLY A 391 10.48 33.05 12.73
CA GLY A 391 11.71 33.79 12.42
C GLY A 391 11.54 35.00 11.49
N GLY A 392 10.34 35.25 10.95
CA GLY A 392 10.04 36.43 10.11
C GLY A 392 9.91 37.76 10.88
N GLY A 393 10.35 37.81 12.13
CA GLY A 393 10.31 38.99 13.00
C GLY A 393 11.67 39.58 13.36
N SER A 394 12.80 39.01 12.90
CA SER A 394 14.13 39.59 13.14
C SER A 394 15.13 39.11 12.07
N GLY A 395 15.55 40.03 11.20
CA GLY A 395 16.63 39.81 10.23
C GLY A 395 16.28 40.30 8.84
#